data_AF-A0A425WGM4-F1
#
_entry.id   AF-A0A425WGM4-F1
#
_cell.length_a   1.000
_cell.length_b   1.000
_cell.length_c   1.000
_cell.angle_alpha   90.00
_cell.angle_beta   90.00
_cell.angle_gamma   90.00
#
_symmetry.space_group_name_H-M   'P 1'
#
loop_
_entity.id
_entity.type
_entity.pdbx_description
1 polymer ?
#
loop_
_entity_poly.entity_id
_entity_poly.type
_entity_poly.pdbx_seq_one_letter_code
_entity_poly.pdbx_strand_id
1 'polypeptide(L)'
;MAWNEITDDAEAKQFIKRMGGFHNWYVIDMHYDPLARADKAETALEGHYYTDTDEFSLKLRFGPQDKSGNWPEIELRFNEVATAGFSNFEEPDSLKKCSIEKTGCGWAFLSDYTLSAEERESPTGLKSNLFAIANHLYWRGENLERFGQA
;
A
#
# COMPACT_ATOMS: atom_id res chain seq x y z
N MET A 1 -10.67 9.58 10.72
CA MET A 1 -9.21 9.53 10.95
C MET A 1 -8.52 10.23 9.78
N ALA A 2 -7.49 11.04 10.06
CA ALA A 2 -6.73 11.73 9.02
C ALA A 2 -5.73 10.77 8.35
N TRP A 3 -5.42 11.01 7.08
CA TRP A 3 -4.36 10.31 6.36
C TRP A 3 -3.00 10.87 6.76
N ASN A 4 -2.02 9.99 6.97
CA ASN A 4 -0.62 10.34 7.20
C ASN A 4 0.17 10.00 5.95
N GLU A 5 0.99 10.91 5.45
CA GLU A 5 1.87 10.67 4.31
C GLU A 5 3.19 10.05 4.77
N ILE A 6 3.75 9.16 3.96
CA ILE A 6 5.14 8.71 4.10
C ILE A 6 6.00 9.56 3.17
N THR A 7 6.80 10.43 3.77
CA THR A 7 7.60 11.43 3.05
C THR A 7 9.07 11.02 2.94
N ASP A 8 9.57 10.22 3.90
CA ASP A 8 10.96 9.75 3.93
C ASP A 8 11.14 8.30 4.43
N ASP A 9 12.38 7.81 4.30
CA ASP A 9 12.75 6.44 4.67
C ASP A 9 12.64 6.17 6.18
N ALA A 10 12.80 7.20 7.02
CA ALA A 10 12.68 7.04 8.46
C ALA A 10 11.22 6.79 8.84
N GLU A 11 10.28 7.50 8.22
CA GLU A 11 8.84 7.27 8.35
C GLU A 11 8.44 5.91 7.80
N ALA A 12 8.95 5.51 6.63
CA ALA A 12 8.71 4.18 6.07
C ALA A 12 9.19 3.06 7.04
N LYS A 13 10.39 3.21 7.60
CA LYS A 13 10.94 2.26 8.59
C LYS A 13 10.13 2.25 9.88
N GLN A 14 9.70 3.41 10.36
CA GLN A 14 8.83 3.49 11.54
C GLN A 14 7.48 2.84 11.29
N PHE A 15 6.89 3.05 10.12
CA PHE A 15 5.67 2.40 9.68
C PHE A 15 5.86 0.87 9.66
N ILE A 16 6.86 0.35 8.94
CA ILE A 16 7.14 -1.09 8.88
C ILE A 16 7.44 -1.65 10.28
N LYS A 17 8.15 -0.92 11.15
CA LYS A 17 8.42 -1.36 12.53
C LYS A 17 7.14 -1.42 13.37
N ARG A 18 6.27 -0.41 13.28
CA ARG A 18 4.96 -0.40 13.95
C ARG A 18 4.15 -1.62 13.52
N MET A 19 4.22 -1.94 12.23
CA MET A 19 3.48 -3.05 11.68
C MET A 19 4.14 -4.43 11.89
N GLY A 20 5.47 -4.49 11.99
CA GLY A 20 6.26 -5.70 12.19
C GLY A 20 6.18 -6.28 13.60
N GLY A 21 5.62 -5.53 14.55
CA GLY A 21 5.17 -6.08 15.85
C GLY A 21 3.97 -7.01 15.73
N PHE A 22 3.33 -7.09 14.56
CA PHE A 22 2.13 -7.87 14.34
C PHE A 22 2.40 -9.05 13.39
N HIS A 23 2.15 -10.25 13.89
CA HIS A 23 2.30 -11.47 13.11
C HIS A 23 1.05 -11.70 12.24
N ASN A 24 1.28 -11.97 10.96
CA ASN A 24 0.28 -12.26 9.92
C ASN A 24 -0.55 -11.05 9.50
N TRP A 25 -0.41 -10.68 8.24
CA TRP A 25 -1.21 -9.64 7.60
C TRP A 25 -2.05 -10.27 6.52
N TYR A 26 -3.25 -9.75 6.32
CA TYR A 26 -4.18 -10.26 5.33
C TYR A 26 -4.82 -9.11 4.57
N VAL A 27 -4.94 -9.26 3.25
CA VAL A 27 -5.74 -8.37 2.41
C VAL A 27 -7.21 -8.62 2.73
N ILE A 28 -7.93 -7.57 3.13
CA ILE A 28 -9.37 -7.63 3.40
C ILE A 28 -10.15 -7.09 2.21
N ASP A 29 -9.60 -6.03 1.60
CA ASP A 29 -10.29 -5.24 0.60
C ASP A 29 -9.29 -4.49 -0.27
N MET A 30 -9.63 -4.31 -1.54
CA MET A 30 -8.80 -3.71 -2.56
C MET A 30 -9.66 -2.87 -3.50
N HIS A 31 -9.31 -1.59 -3.64
CA HIS A 31 -10.00 -0.66 -4.53
C HIS A 31 -9.00 0.01 -5.46
N TYR A 32 -9.34 0.03 -6.74
CA TYR A 32 -8.60 0.78 -7.75
C TYR A 32 -9.57 1.76 -8.42
N ASP A 33 -9.31 3.05 -8.27
CA ASP A 33 -10.08 4.11 -8.90
C ASP A 33 -9.15 4.95 -9.78
N PRO A 34 -9.23 4.79 -11.11
CA PRO A 34 -8.38 5.55 -12.03
C PRO A 34 -8.72 7.05 -12.09
N LEU A 35 -9.75 7.51 -11.37
CA LEU A 35 -10.31 8.86 -11.48
C LEU A 35 -10.43 9.60 -10.15
N ALA A 36 -9.87 9.10 -9.04
CA ALA A 36 -10.19 9.54 -7.68
C ALA A 36 -10.00 11.05 -7.36
N ARG A 37 -9.44 11.84 -8.28
CA ARG A 37 -9.34 13.31 -8.18
C ARG A 37 -9.63 14.07 -9.49
N ALA A 38 -10.21 13.44 -10.50
CA ALA A 38 -10.51 14.14 -11.75
C ALA A 38 -11.66 15.14 -11.52
N ASP A 39 -11.31 16.43 -11.43
CA ASP A 39 -12.29 17.52 -11.42
C ASP A 39 -13.14 17.43 -12.70
N LYS A 40 -14.46 17.59 -12.53
CA LYS A 40 -15.47 17.31 -13.57
C LYS A 40 -15.26 18.10 -14.87
N ALA A 41 -14.67 17.47 -15.88
CA ALA A 41 -14.85 17.67 -17.33
C ALA A 41 -13.75 16.86 -18.03
N GLU A 42 -13.92 15.99 -19.01
CA GLU A 42 -15.00 15.64 -19.91
C GLU A 42 -14.71 14.21 -20.44
N THR A 43 -15.77 13.56 -20.90
CA THR A 43 -15.87 12.35 -21.74
C THR A 43 -14.63 11.90 -22.54
N ALA A 44 -14.16 10.66 -22.29
CA ALA A 44 -14.08 9.58 -23.30
C ALA A 44 -13.53 8.26 -22.69
N LEU A 45 -14.30 7.19 -22.86
CA LEU A 45 -13.84 5.81 -22.83
C LEU A 45 -12.98 5.55 -24.08
N GLU A 46 -11.66 5.75 -23.98
CA GLU A 46 -10.62 5.09 -24.77
C GLU A 46 -9.29 5.38 -24.06
N GLY A 47 -8.51 4.35 -23.76
CA GLY A 47 -7.41 4.40 -22.80
C GLY A 47 -6.34 5.43 -23.15
N HIS A 48 -6.33 6.54 -22.44
CA HIS A 48 -5.24 7.50 -22.43
C HIS A 48 -4.80 7.73 -20.98
N TYR A 49 -3.59 7.27 -20.70
CA TYR A 49 -2.85 7.50 -19.46
C TYR A 49 -2.57 9.02 -19.35
N TYR A 50 -3.19 9.69 -18.39
CA TYR A 50 -2.88 11.07 -18.04
C TYR A 50 -2.25 11.10 -16.65
N THR A 51 -1.27 11.98 -16.46
CA THR A 51 -0.33 12.01 -15.34
C THR A 51 -0.92 12.37 -13.98
N ASP A 52 -2.23 12.58 -13.85
CA ASP A 52 -2.92 12.95 -12.60
C ASP A 52 -4.30 12.28 -12.52
N THR A 53 -4.69 11.38 -11.60
CA THR A 53 -3.99 10.59 -10.56
C THR A 53 -4.76 9.25 -10.42
N ASP A 54 -4.18 8.13 -10.84
CA ASP A 54 -4.73 6.79 -10.55
C ASP A 54 -4.52 6.48 -9.06
N GLU A 55 -5.59 6.25 -8.30
CA GLU A 55 -5.54 5.89 -6.88
C GLU A 55 -5.68 4.38 -6.71
N PHE A 56 -4.76 3.78 -5.94
CA PHE A 56 -4.90 2.42 -5.44
C PHE A 56 -5.03 2.45 -3.93
N SER A 57 -5.99 1.74 -3.38
CA SER A 57 -6.23 1.65 -1.95
C SER A 57 -6.28 0.19 -1.50
N LEU A 58 -5.60 -0.12 -0.41
CA LEU A 58 -5.42 -1.47 0.12
C LEU A 58 -5.73 -1.50 1.62
N LYS A 59 -6.71 -2.31 2.03
CA LYS A 59 -7.05 -2.49 3.45
C LYS A 59 -6.51 -3.82 3.97
N LEU A 60 -5.77 -3.75 5.06
CA LEU A 60 -5.02 -4.86 5.64
C LEU A 60 -5.44 -5.09 7.10
N ARG A 61 -5.65 -6.36 7.47
CA ARG A 61 -5.80 -6.83 8.85
C ARG A 61 -4.50 -7.38 9.36
N PHE A 62 -4.23 -7.24 10.65
CA PHE A 62 -3.06 -7.85 11.28
C PHE A 62 -3.33 -8.26 12.73
N GLY A 63 -2.58 -9.25 13.24
CA GLY A 63 -2.66 -9.66 14.64
C GLY A 63 -4.01 -10.30 15.06
N PRO A 64 -4.23 -10.55 16.37
CA PRO A 64 -5.48 -11.10 16.89
C PRO A 64 -6.59 -10.03 17.05
N GLN A 65 -7.84 -10.47 17.14
CA GLN A 65 -8.97 -9.60 17.50
C GLN A 65 -8.80 -8.99 18.90
N ASP A 66 -9.32 -7.77 19.07
CA ASP A 66 -9.49 -7.17 20.40
C ASP A 66 -10.59 -7.89 21.20
N LYS A 67 -10.74 -7.51 22.47
CA LYS A 67 -11.78 -8.06 23.37
C LYS A 67 -13.21 -7.83 22.90
N SER A 68 -13.42 -6.92 21.95
CA SER A 68 -14.71 -6.60 21.35
C SER A 68 -14.94 -7.32 20.01
N GLY A 69 -14.02 -8.19 19.58
CA GLY A 69 -14.10 -8.93 18.32
C GLY A 69 -13.66 -8.13 17.10
N ASN A 70 -13.05 -6.96 17.26
CA ASN A 70 -12.56 -6.16 16.12
C ASN A 70 -11.14 -6.56 15.77
N TRP A 71 -10.84 -6.62 14.47
CA TRP A 71 -9.47 -6.77 14.02
C TRP A 71 -8.76 -5.41 13.99
N PRO A 72 -7.45 -5.36 14.31
CA PRO A 72 -6.60 -4.25 13.92
C PRO A 72 -6.59 -4.09 12.39
N GLU A 73 -6.82 -2.88 11.91
CA GLU A 73 -6.89 -2.60 10.47
C GLU A 73 -6.02 -1.40 10.10
N ILE A 74 -5.37 -1.48 8.95
CA ILE A 74 -4.67 -0.37 8.32
C ILE A 74 -5.13 -0.23 6.89
N GLU A 75 -5.24 0.99 6.42
CA GLU A 75 -5.55 1.30 5.04
C GLU A 75 -4.36 2.06 4.47
N LEU A 76 -3.88 1.58 3.33
CA LEU A 76 -2.87 2.21 2.52
C LEU A 76 -3.54 2.83 1.31
N ARG A 77 -3.11 4.03 0.96
CA ARG A 77 -3.54 4.71 -0.25
C ARG A 77 -2.32 5.19 -1.03
N PHE A 78 -2.31 4.84 -2.29
CA PHE A 78 -1.26 5.10 -3.26
C PHE A 78 -1.84 6.07 -4.28
N ASN A 79 -1.27 7.28 -4.40
CA ASN A 79 -1.72 8.26 -5.39
C ASN A 79 -0.64 8.44 -6.45
N GLU A 80 -1.08 8.75 -7.68
CA GLU A 80 -0.18 8.84 -8.84
C GLU A 80 0.53 7.50 -9.02
N VAL A 81 -0.27 6.44 -9.11
CA VAL A 81 0.21 5.07 -9.27
C VAL A 81 0.89 4.93 -10.65
N ALA A 82 2.20 4.71 -10.63
CA ALA A 82 2.97 4.43 -11.84
C ALA A 82 2.72 3.00 -12.33
N THR A 83 2.65 2.05 -11.40
CA THR A 83 2.32 0.65 -11.71
C THR A 83 1.90 -0.08 -10.44
N ALA A 84 0.99 -1.04 -10.57
CA ALA A 84 0.61 -1.94 -9.50
C ALA A 84 0.34 -3.34 -10.07
N GLY A 85 0.51 -4.35 -9.23
CA GLY A 85 0.23 -5.73 -9.57
C GLY A 85 -0.18 -6.51 -8.34
N PHE A 86 -1.12 -7.43 -8.56
CA PHE A 86 -1.57 -8.37 -7.55
C PHE A 86 -1.65 -9.75 -8.19
N SER A 87 -0.84 -10.66 -7.68
CA SER A 87 -0.78 -12.05 -8.12
C SER A 87 -0.51 -12.94 -6.92
N ASN A 88 -1.41 -12.91 -5.93
CA ASN A 88 -1.43 -13.91 -4.89
C ASN A 88 -2.72 -14.73 -5.04
N PHE A 89 -2.56 -16.03 -5.32
CA PHE A 89 -3.66 -16.98 -5.46
C PHE A 89 -3.76 -17.87 -4.20
N GLU A 90 -3.37 -17.34 -3.02
CA GLU A 90 -3.35 -18.09 -1.77
C GLU A 90 -4.43 -17.58 -0.81
N GLU A 91 -5.34 -18.45 -0.37
CA GLU A 91 -6.29 -18.11 0.69
C GLU A 91 -5.79 -18.61 2.06
N PRO A 92 -5.46 -17.74 3.03
CA PRO A 92 -5.49 -16.27 2.99
C PRO A 92 -4.17 -15.62 2.51
N ASP A 93 -4.28 -14.45 1.86
CA ASP A 93 -3.13 -13.73 1.28
C ASP A 93 -2.21 -13.15 2.36
N SER A 94 -1.13 -13.86 2.69
CA SER A 94 -0.21 -13.49 3.77
C SER A 94 0.90 -12.55 3.31
N LEU A 95 0.93 -11.30 3.81
CA LEU A 95 1.96 -10.29 3.48
C LEU A 95 3.15 -10.24 4.47
N LYS A 96 3.57 -11.40 4.98
CA LYS A 96 4.54 -11.53 6.11
C LYS A 96 5.88 -10.82 5.94
N LYS A 97 6.31 -10.53 4.71
CA LYS A 97 7.63 -9.94 4.42
C LYS A 97 7.53 -8.61 3.70
N CYS A 98 6.44 -7.87 3.94
CA CYS A 98 6.24 -6.62 3.22
C CYS A 98 7.33 -5.59 3.54
N SER A 99 7.66 -4.79 2.52
CA SER A 99 8.60 -3.68 2.62
C SER A 99 8.04 -2.44 1.92
N ILE A 100 8.49 -1.28 2.37
CA ILE A 100 8.30 0.00 1.69
C ILE A 100 9.68 0.56 1.41
N GLU A 101 9.95 0.89 0.16
CA GLU A 101 11.25 1.41 -0.30
C GLU A 101 11.05 2.63 -1.20
N LYS A 102 11.91 3.65 -1.04
CA LYS A 102 12.01 4.77 -1.98
C LYS A 102 12.75 4.31 -3.24
N THR A 103 12.21 4.66 -4.40
CA THR A 103 12.73 4.32 -5.74
C THR A 103 12.89 5.59 -6.58
N GLY A 104 13.47 5.47 -7.78
CA GLY A 104 13.53 6.55 -8.76
C GLY A 104 12.16 7.04 -9.24
N CYS A 105 11.09 6.25 -9.03
CA CYS A 105 9.72 6.54 -9.48
C CYS A 105 8.73 6.71 -8.32
N GLY A 106 9.22 7.06 -7.12
CA GLY A 106 8.38 7.24 -5.93
C GLY A 106 8.52 6.10 -4.93
N TRP A 107 7.44 5.75 -4.25
CA TRP A 107 7.38 4.74 -3.20
C TRP A 107 6.92 3.39 -3.75
N ALA A 108 7.69 2.34 -3.48
CA ALA A 108 7.30 0.97 -3.75
C ALA A 108 6.83 0.29 -2.47
N PHE A 109 5.64 -0.30 -2.49
CA PHE A 109 5.17 -1.28 -1.49
C PHE A 109 5.27 -2.68 -2.10
N LEU A 110 5.88 -3.61 -1.37
CA LEU A 110 6.18 -4.97 -1.81
C LEU A 110 5.80 -5.95 -0.69
N SER A 111 5.44 -7.18 -1.01
CA SER A 111 4.94 -8.18 -0.04
C SER A 111 5.95 -9.26 0.34
N ASP A 112 6.73 -9.76 -0.61
CA ASP A 112 7.70 -10.86 -0.42
C ASP A 112 9.00 -10.68 -1.22
N TYR A 113 9.16 -9.50 -1.82
CA TYR A 113 10.18 -9.20 -2.80
C TYR A 113 11.10 -8.07 -2.31
N THR A 114 12.37 -8.13 -2.69
CA THR A 114 13.33 -7.05 -2.44
C THR A 114 13.88 -6.57 -3.77
N LEU A 115 13.88 -5.26 -3.96
CA LEU A 115 14.36 -4.66 -5.21
C LEU A 115 15.86 -4.89 -5.40
N SER A 116 16.26 -5.21 -6.62
CA SER A 116 17.65 -5.08 -7.08
C SER A 116 18.03 -3.60 -7.25
N ALA A 117 19.32 -3.31 -7.52
CA ALA A 117 19.75 -1.94 -7.77
C ALA A 117 19.11 -1.35 -9.03
N GLU A 118 19.01 -2.14 -10.09
CA GLU A 118 18.37 -1.76 -11.36
C GLU A 118 16.87 -1.48 -11.17
N GLU A 119 16.16 -2.34 -10.44
CA GLU A 119 14.74 -2.14 -10.15
C GLU A 119 14.48 -0.93 -9.24
N ARG A 120 15.42 -0.56 -8.35
CA ARG A 120 15.28 0.69 -7.58
C ARG A 120 15.36 1.94 -8.47
N GLU A 121 16.14 1.89 -9.53
CA GLU A 121 16.27 3.00 -10.48
C GLU A 121 15.11 3.02 -11.49
N SER A 122 14.62 1.85 -11.91
CA SER A 122 13.51 1.70 -12.84
C SER A 122 12.60 0.53 -12.44
N PRO A 123 11.62 0.73 -11.55
CA PRO A 123 10.81 -0.35 -10.97
C PRO A 123 9.73 -0.89 -11.91
N THR A 124 9.91 -0.78 -13.23
CA THR A 124 8.97 -1.29 -14.23
C THR A 124 9.16 -2.80 -14.42
N GLY A 125 8.10 -3.59 -14.22
CA GLY A 125 8.13 -5.04 -14.46
C GLY A 125 8.53 -5.89 -13.25
N LEU A 126 8.28 -5.40 -12.03
CA LEU A 126 8.51 -6.15 -10.80
C LEU A 126 7.75 -7.48 -10.78
N LYS A 127 8.43 -8.50 -10.27
CA LYS A 127 7.87 -9.84 -10.08
C LYS A 127 7.66 -10.11 -8.59
N SER A 128 6.68 -9.42 -8.00
CA SER A 128 6.19 -9.68 -6.64
C SER A 128 4.73 -10.10 -6.67
N ASN A 129 4.30 -10.89 -5.68
CA ASN A 129 2.90 -11.30 -5.57
C ASN A 129 1.96 -10.14 -5.20
N LEU A 130 2.48 -9.04 -4.65
CA LEU A 130 1.78 -7.77 -4.51
C LEU A 130 2.80 -6.63 -4.60
N PHE A 131 2.58 -5.69 -5.52
CA PHE A 131 3.35 -4.46 -5.59
C PHE A 131 2.50 -3.25 -5.98
N ALA A 132 2.89 -2.08 -5.49
CA ALA A 132 2.40 -0.80 -5.95
C ALA A 132 3.53 0.22 -5.90
N ILE A 133 3.73 0.96 -7.01
CA ILE A 133 4.66 2.07 -7.11
C ILE A 133 3.86 3.34 -7.37
N ALA A 134 4.04 4.34 -6.52
CA ALA A 134 3.26 5.56 -6.53
C ALA A 134 4.08 6.75 -6.03
N ASN A 135 3.82 7.96 -6.51
CA ASN A 135 4.55 9.14 -6.02
C ASN A 135 4.27 9.41 -4.55
N HIS A 136 3.03 9.17 -4.12
CA HIS A 136 2.61 9.39 -2.74
C HIS A 136 2.02 8.12 -2.12
N LEU A 137 2.46 7.82 -0.91
CA LEU A 137 1.94 6.74 -0.08
C LEU A 137 1.39 7.33 1.21
N TYR A 138 0.11 7.08 1.46
CA TYR A 138 -0.60 7.46 2.66
C TYR A 138 -1.03 6.25 3.46
N TRP A 139 -1.15 6.42 4.77
CA TRP A 139 -1.74 5.42 5.65
C TRP A 139 -2.66 6.04 6.71
N ARG A 140 -3.65 5.25 7.13
CA ARG A 140 -4.45 5.49 8.33
C ARG A 140 -4.78 4.15 8.94
N GLY A 141 -4.86 4.05 10.26
CA GLY A 141 -5.21 2.79 10.91
C GLY A 141 -6.43 2.91 11.79
N GLU A 142 -7.34 1.96 11.64
CA GLU A 142 -8.48 1.80 12.53
C GLU A 142 -8.03 0.93 13.70
N ASN A 143 -8.13 1.48 14.91
CA ASN A 143 -7.78 0.82 16.17
C ASN A 143 -6.28 0.57 16.44
N LEU A 144 -5.34 1.06 15.61
CA LEU A 144 -3.89 0.94 15.88
C LEU A 144 -3.48 1.43 17.28
N GLU A 145 -4.03 2.55 17.73
CA GLU A 145 -3.69 3.15 19.03
C GLU A 145 -4.08 2.27 20.23
N ARG A 146 -5.06 1.38 20.05
CA ARG A 146 -5.50 0.44 21.11
C ARG A 146 -4.54 -0.73 21.31
N PHE A 147 -3.71 -1.03 20.30
CA PHE A 147 -2.78 -2.16 20.33
C PHE A 147 -1.33 -1.76 20.65
N GLY A 148 -1.01 -0.46 20.63
CA GLY A 148 0.30 0.07 21.04
C GLY A 148 0.46 0.32 22.55
N GLN A 149 -0.58 0.03 23.34
CA GLN A 149 -0.57 0.12 24.81
C GLN A 149 -0.65 -1.29 25.41
N ALA A 150 0.46 -2.03 25.36
CA ALA A 150 0.65 -3.27 26.11
C ALA A 150 2.05 -3.27 26.73
#